data_AF-A0A3D4JF28-F1
#
_entry.id   AF-A0A3D4JF28-F1
#
_cell.length_a   1.000
_cell.length_b   1.000
_cell.length_c   1.000
_cell.angle_alpha   90.00
_cell.angle_beta   90.00
_cell.angle_gamma   90.00
#
_symmetry.space_group_name_H-M   'P 1'
#
loop_
_entity.id
_entity.type
_entity.pdbx_description
1 polymer ?
#
loop_
_entity_poly.entity_id
_entity_poly.type
_entity_poly.pdbx_seq_one_letter_code
_entity_poly.pdbx_strand_id
1 'polypeptide(L)'
;MKIQRFFIFLFILLFTSFACGNTDIPPTPENSVFDSGRTAYGFFPSPPQATLESVLNHFETMSQHGDFILIQQNTDWESFVNGIDGESQTRTDLMNQVKLASQNNLEYIFVIDALNGLNRREFIGLPEGWEANFANPNIRMAYKNYALWVVQTFHPRYLGLASEINTYMDAYPDDAKNFISLYNEIYALIKSIAPETQIFV
;
A
#
# COMPACT_ATOMS: atom_id res chain seq x y z
N MET A 1 27.68 43.02 -30.32
CA MET A 1 28.13 41.94 -29.41
C MET A 1 27.16 41.82 -28.22
N LYS A 2 25.94 41.28 -28.43
CA LYS A 2 24.89 41.21 -27.38
C LYS A 2 23.83 40.11 -27.58
N ILE A 3 24.04 39.18 -28.51
CA ILE A 3 23.05 38.14 -28.87
C ILE A 3 23.39 36.76 -28.27
N GLN A 4 24.62 36.57 -27.78
CA GLN A 4 25.11 35.26 -27.31
C GLN A 4 24.79 34.92 -25.86
N ARG A 5 24.28 35.87 -25.05
CA ARG A 5 23.98 35.64 -23.62
C ARG A 5 22.53 35.20 -23.34
N PHE A 6 21.63 35.30 -24.32
CA PHE A 6 20.22 34.99 -24.12
C PHE A 6 19.91 33.48 -24.29
N PHE A 7 20.71 32.77 -25.09
CA PHE A 7 20.51 31.33 -25.31
C PHE A 7 21.02 30.43 -24.17
N ILE A 8 21.92 30.92 -23.32
CA ILE A 8 22.44 30.13 -22.19
C ILE A 8 21.43 30.08 -21.03
N PHE A 9 20.62 31.13 -20.85
CA PHE A 9 19.58 31.13 -19.81
C PHE A 9 18.35 30.27 -20.15
N LEU A 10 18.05 30.06 -21.44
CA LEU A 10 16.93 29.21 -21.86
C LEU A 10 17.25 27.70 -21.74
N PHE A 11 18.54 27.32 -21.79
CA PHE A 11 18.96 25.93 -21.65
C PHE A 11 19.04 25.46 -20.19
N ILE A 12 19.26 26.38 -19.24
CA ILE A 12 19.31 26.06 -17.80
C ILE A 12 17.90 25.89 -17.20
N LEU A 13 16.89 26.54 -17.79
CA LEU A 13 15.48 26.39 -17.37
C LEU A 13 14.79 25.13 -17.91
N LEU A 14 15.42 24.39 -18.83
CA LEU A 14 14.89 23.13 -19.36
C LEU A 14 15.41 21.87 -18.63
N PHE A 15 16.34 22.02 -17.67
CA PHE A 15 16.92 20.89 -16.93
C PHE A 15 16.51 20.82 -15.45
N THR A 16 15.65 21.70 -14.97
CA THR A 16 15.19 21.68 -13.56
C THR A 16 13.89 20.90 -13.33
N SER A 17 13.30 20.29 -14.35
CA SER A 17 12.05 19.50 -14.23
C SER A 17 12.24 17.97 -14.16
N PHE A 18 13.48 17.47 -14.12
CA PHE A 18 13.76 16.01 -14.12
C PHE A 18 14.32 15.45 -12.80
N ALA A 19 14.25 16.22 -11.70
CA ALA A 19 14.75 15.79 -10.40
C ALA A 19 13.66 15.64 -9.33
N CYS A 20 12.41 15.32 -9.73
CA CYS A 20 11.54 14.54 -8.85
C CYS A 20 11.95 13.09 -9.04
N GLY A 21 12.44 12.45 -7.98
CA GLY A 21 12.72 11.01 -8.01
C GLY A 21 11.45 10.28 -8.37
N ASN A 22 11.33 9.85 -9.63
CA ASN A 22 10.24 9.01 -10.06
C ASN A 22 10.35 7.71 -9.27
N THR A 23 9.47 7.55 -8.29
CA THR A 23 9.06 6.23 -7.85
C THR A 23 8.30 5.62 -9.03
N ASP A 24 9.02 4.93 -9.92
CA ASP A 24 8.45 4.27 -11.12
C ASP A 24 7.52 3.13 -10.68
N ILE A 25 6.33 3.48 -10.18
CA ILE A 25 5.22 2.57 -9.99
C ILE A 25 4.55 2.41 -11.35
N PRO A 26 4.39 1.17 -11.84
CA PRO A 26 3.70 0.92 -13.10
C PRO A 26 2.28 1.52 -13.07
N PRO A 27 1.83 2.15 -14.16
CA PRO A 27 0.48 2.68 -14.24
C PRO A 27 -0.55 1.54 -14.19
N THR A 28 -1.78 1.86 -13.80
CA THR A 28 -2.90 0.93 -13.86
C THR A 28 -3.09 0.43 -15.31
N PRO A 29 -3.29 -0.88 -15.54
CA PRO A 29 -3.52 -1.41 -16.88
C PRO A 29 -4.77 -0.81 -17.54
N GLU A 30 -4.69 -0.43 -18.83
CA GLU A 30 -5.85 0.07 -19.60
C GLU A 30 -6.96 -0.99 -19.71
N ASN A 31 -6.58 -2.26 -19.80
CA ASN A 31 -7.50 -3.40 -19.87
C ASN A 31 -7.41 -4.22 -18.58
N SER A 32 -7.89 -3.66 -17.48
CA SER A 32 -7.86 -4.35 -16.19
C SER A 32 -8.75 -5.60 -16.20
N VAL A 33 -8.25 -6.69 -15.62
CA VAL A 33 -9.00 -7.93 -15.40
C VAL A 33 -10.28 -7.68 -14.60
N PHE A 34 -10.25 -6.71 -13.69
CA PHE A 34 -11.41 -6.35 -12.88
C PHE A 34 -12.54 -5.67 -13.68
N ASP A 35 -12.28 -5.22 -14.91
CA ASP A 35 -13.29 -4.68 -15.84
C ASP A 35 -13.79 -5.70 -16.86
N SER A 36 -13.19 -6.88 -16.92
CA SER A 36 -13.47 -7.86 -17.98
C SER A 36 -14.82 -8.56 -17.87
N GLY A 37 -15.54 -8.39 -16.75
CA GLY A 37 -16.81 -9.07 -16.45
C GLY A 37 -16.67 -10.56 -16.14
N ARG A 38 -15.45 -11.13 -16.20
CA ARG A 38 -15.16 -12.50 -15.77
C ARG A 38 -14.72 -12.52 -14.30
N THR A 39 -14.80 -13.68 -13.67
CA THR A 39 -14.19 -13.89 -12.35
C THR A 39 -12.67 -13.77 -12.46
N ALA A 40 -12.08 -12.89 -11.65
CA ALA A 40 -10.64 -12.78 -11.49
C ALA A 40 -10.16 -13.74 -10.38
N TYR A 41 -9.08 -14.47 -10.62
CA TYR A 41 -8.46 -15.36 -9.65
C TYR A 41 -7.14 -14.77 -9.16
N GLY A 42 -6.83 -14.90 -7.87
CA GLY A 42 -5.60 -14.35 -7.33
C GLY A 42 -4.96 -15.23 -6.26
N PHE A 43 -3.67 -14.98 -6.04
CA PHE A 43 -2.84 -15.70 -5.08
C PHE A 43 -2.24 -14.76 -4.05
N PHE A 44 -1.92 -15.30 -2.87
CA PHE A 44 -1.06 -14.62 -1.92
C PHE A 44 0.41 -14.94 -2.25
N PRO A 45 1.30 -13.94 -2.42
CA PRO A 45 2.67 -14.15 -2.91
C PRO A 45 3.59 -14.68 -1.80
N SER A 46 3.42 -15.94 -1.43
CA SER A 46 4.24 -16.64 -0.43
C SER A 46 5.20 -17.62 -1.12
N PRO A 47 6.40 -17.17 -1.53
CA PRO A 47 7.35 -18.03 -2.20
C PRO A 47 7.77 -19.20 -1.28
N PRO A 48 8.09 -20.37 -1.85
CA PRO A 48 8.48 -21.54 -1.06
C PRO A 48 9.82 -21.36 -0.33
N GLN A 49 10.66 -20.42 -0.77
CA GLN A 49 11.93 -20.07 -0.13
C GLN A 49 12.12 -18.55 -0.10
N ALA A 50 12.80 -18.05 0.93
CA ALA A 50 13.17 -16.64 1.06
C ALA A 50 14.45 -16.31 0.26
N THR A 51 14.46 -16.62 -1.03
CA THR A 51 15.54 -16.30 -1.97
C THR A 51 15.02 -15.48 -3.13
N LEU A 52 15.85 -14.61 -3.72
CA LEU A 52 15.44 -13.79 -4.87
C LEU A 52 14.94 -14.68 -6.02
N GLU A 53 15.67 -15.75 -6.35
CA GLU A 53 15.27 -16.70 -7.39
C GLU A 53 13.89 -17.32 -7.10
N SER A 54 13.65 -17.75 -5.86
CA SER A 54 12.35 -18.30 -5.48
C SER A 54 11.22 -17.26 -5.56
N VAL A 55 11.49 -15.99 -5.25
CA VAL A 55 10.52 -14.90 -5.41
C VAL A 55 10.19 -14.70 -6.89
N LEU A 56 11.20 -14.54 -7.74
CA LEU A 56 11.02 -14.30 -9.17
C LEU A 56 10.26 -15.44 -9.85
N ASN A 57 10.69 -16.69 -9.63
CA ASN A 57 10.03 -17.87 -10.18
C ASN A 57 8.59 -18.02 -9.67
N HIS A 58 8.31 -17.61 -8.43
CA HIS A 58 6.97 -17.68 -7.87
C HIS A 58 6.02 -16.68 -8.54
N PHE A 59 6.46 -15.45 -8.81
CA PHE A 59 5.66 -14.47 -9.57
C PHE A 59 5.38 -14.91 -11.01
N GLU A 60 6.37 -15.49 -11.69
CA GLU A 60 6.16 -16.08 -13.02
C GLU A 60 5.18 -17.25 -12.98
N THR A 61 5.26 -18.10 -11.96
CA THR A 61 4.32 -19.23 -11.82
C THR A 61 2.90 -18.74 -11.52
N MET A 62 2.73 -17.72 -10.67
CA MET A 62 1.42 -17.14 -10.37
C MET A 62 0.77 -16.55 -11.61
N SER A 63 1.52 -15.89 -12.50
CA SER A 63 0.94 -15.29 -13.73
C SER A 63 0.44 -16.30 -14.75
N GLN A 64 0.89 -17.55 -14.68
CA GLN A 64 0.39 -18.64 -15.50
C GLN A 64 -0.98 -19.16 -15.03
N HIS A 65 -1.38 -18.83 -13.79
CA HIS A 65 -2.54 -19.42 -13.12
C HIS A 65 -3.50 -18.42 -12.47
N GLY A 66 -3.15 -17.14 -12.46
CA GLY A 66 -3.88 -16.09 -11.77
C GLY A 66 -3.80 -14.77 -12.50
N ASP A 67 -4.67 -13.87 -12.07
CA ASP A 67 -4.88 -12.55 -12.66
C ASP A 67 -4.32 -11.43 -11.78
N PHE A 68 -4.24 -11.68 -10.46
CA PHE A 68 -3.76 -10.70 -9.50
C PHE A 68 -3.08 -11.36 -8.30
N ILE A 69 -2.35 -10.55 -7.54
CA ILE A 69 -1.83 -10.91 -6.22
C ILE A 69 -2.55 -10.16 -5.10
N LEU A 70 -2.71 -10.81 -3.95
CA LEU A 70 -3.12 -10.16 -2.71
C LEU A 70 -1.87 -9.69 -1.95
N ILE A 71 -1.71 -8.38 -1.83
CA ILE A 71 -0.67 -7.77 -0.98
C ILE A 71 -1.33 -7.42 0.36
N GLN A 72 -1.24 -8.35 1.32
CA GLN A 72 -1.62 -8.09 2.71
C GLN A 72 -0.38 -7.76 3.52
N GLN A 73 -0.33 -6.55 4.09
CA GLN A 73 0.85 -6.04 4.77
C GLN A 73 0.50 -5.46 6.13
N ASN A 74 1.31 -5.82 7.14
CA ASN A 74 1.20 -5.20 8.45
C ASN A 74 1.67 -3.75 8.41
N THR A 75 1.01 -2.89 9.19
CA THR A 75 1.34 -1.47 9.25
C THR A 75 2.75 -1.24 9.76
N ASP A 76 3.51 -0.41 9.03
CA ASP A 76 4.82 0.07 9.43
C ASP A 76 4.65 1.27 10.38
N TRP A 77 4.46 0.97 11.67
CA TRP A 77 4.05 1.98 12.64
C TRP A 77 5.06 3.13 12.81
N GLU A 78 6.34 2.80 12.94
CA GLU A 78 7.41 3.79 13.20
C GLU A 78 7.59 4.74 12.02
N SER A 79 7.58 4.20 10.80
CA SER A 79 7.84 4.99 9.59
C SER A 79 6.70 5.94 9.26
N PHE A 80 5.48 5.64 9.72
CA PHE A 80 4.27 6.40 9.35
C PHE A 80 3.68 7.26 10.47
N VAL A 81 4.21 7.21 11.70
CA VAL A 81 3.66 8.03 12.80
C VAL A 81 3.81 9.54 12.57
N ASN A 82 4.87 9.97 11.87
CA ASN A 82 5.20 11.38 11.66
C ASN A 82 4.77 11.92 10.28
N GLY A 83 4.16 11.10 9.43
CA GLY A 83 3.72 11.50 8.09
C GLY A 83 3.88 10.40 7.05
N ILE A 84 3.81 10.78 5.77
CA ILE A 84 3.88 9.84 4.62
C ILE A 84 5.24 9.85 3.89
N ASP A 85 6.16 10.74 4.28
CA ASP A 85 7.42 10.99 3.56
C ASP A 85 8.61 10.20 4.13
N GLY A 86 8.41 9.37 5.15
CA GLY A 86 9.47 8.55 5.73
C GLY A 86 9.90 7.42 4.79
N GLU A 87 11.20 7.13 4.70
CA GLU A 87 11.73 5.98 3.98
C GLU A 87 11.79 4.75 4.88
N SER A 88 11.47 3.57 4.34
CA SER A 88 11.52 2.31 5.07
C SER A 88 11.73 1.11 4.15
N GLN A 89 12.21 0.00 4.73
CA GLN A 89 12.34 -1.26 3.99
C GLN A 89 10.97 -1.74 3.49
N THR A 90 9.92 -1.61 4.31
CA THR A 90 8.54 -1.96 3.94
C THR A 90 8.10 -1.26 2.66
N ARG A 91 8.41 0.03 2.51
CA ARG A 91 8.07 0.79 1.30
C ARG A 91 8.80 0.22 0.10
N THR A 92 10.10 0.00 0.23
CA THR A 92 10.93 -0.59 -0.83
C THR A 92 10.40 -1.96 -1.27
N ASP A 93 10.05 -2.81 -0.30
CA ASP A 93 9.54 -4.16 -0.56
C ASP A 93 8.19 -4.13 -1.27
N LEU A 94 7.26 -3.26 -0.86
CA LEU A 94 5.96 -3.11 -1.51
C LEU A 94 6.10 -2.55 -2.93
N MET A 95 6.96 -1.56 -3.14
CA MET A 95 7.25 -1.05 -4.47
C MET A 95 7.83 -2.14 -5.39
N ASN A 96 8.72 -2.97 -4.86
CA ASN A 96 9.29 -4.09 -5.61
C ASN A 96 8.25 -5.18 -5.90
N GLN A 97 7.36 -5.51 -4.96
CA GLN A 97 6.26 -6.45 -5.19
C GLN A 97 5.31 -5.97 -6.28
N VAL A 98 4.92 -4.69 -6.27
CA VAL A 98 4.06 -4.09 -7.32
C VAL A 98 4.76 -4.10 -8.68
N LYS A 99 6.06 -3.78 -8.72
CA LYS A 99 6.87 -3.89 -9.96
C LYS A 99 6.91 -5.31 -10.49
N LEU A 100 7.17 -6.29 -9.63
CA LEU A 100 7.20 -7.71 -10.02
C LEU A 100 5.83 -8.21 -10.50
N ALA A 101 4.74 -7.80 -9.86
CA ALA A 101 3.38 -8.11 -10.30
C ALA A 101 3.15 -7.58 -11.72
N SER A 102 3.41 -6.29 -11.94
CA SER A 102 3.24 -5.66 -13.25
C SER A 102 4.12 -6.29 -14.33
N GLN A 103 5.39 -6.60 -14.04
CA GLN A 103 6.29 -7.30 -14.98
C GLN A 103 5.78 -8.68 -15.40
N ASN A 104 4.94 -9.30 -14.57
CA ASN A 104 4.32 -10.59 -14.82
C ASN A 104 2.85 -10.48 -15.25
N ASN A 105 2.37 -9.31 -15.64
CA ASN A 105 0.96 -9.06 -16.02
C ASN A 105 -0.05 -9.46 -14.92
N LEU A 106 0.36 -9.39 -13.66
CA LEU A 106 -0.50 -9.57 -12.50
C LEU A 106 -0.94 -8.19 -12.00
N GLU A 107 -2.23 -8.01 -11.79
CA GLU A 107 -2.75 -6.89 -11.01
C GLU A 107 -2.58 -7.14 -9.50
N TYR A 108 -3.02 -6.21 -8.66
CA TYR A 108 -2.88 -6.34 -7.22
C TYR A 108 -4.08 -5.79 -6.46
N ILE A 109 -4.37 -6.42 -5.32
CA ILE A 109 -5.29 -5.96 -4.30
C ILE A 109 -4.48 -5.72 -3.03
N PHE A 110 -4.69 -4.58 -2.36
CA PHE A 110 -4.04 -4.29 -1.08
C PHE A 110 -4.96 -4.62 0.09
N VAL A 111 -4.39 -5.12 1.17
CA VAL A 111 -5.00 -5.16 2.51
C VAL A 111 -3.97 -4.65 3.51
N ILE A 112 -4.27 -3.56 4.22
CA ILE A 112 -3.44 -3.10 5.32
C ILE A 112 -3.96 -3.71 6.63
N ASP A 113 -3.05 -4.20 7.47
CA ASP A 113 -3.44 -4.99 8.64
C ASP A 113 -2.74 -4.50 9.91
N ALA A 114 -3.53 -4.06 10.90
CA ALA A 114 -3.00 -3.65 12.19
C ALA A 114 -2.63 -4.85 13.08
N LEU A 115 -3.22 -6.01 12.80
CA LEU A 115 -3.24 -7.14 13.71
C LEU A 115 -2.25 -8.24 13.31
N ASN A 116 -1.89 -9.05 14.29
CA ASN A 116 -1.04 -10.22 14.11
C ASN A 116 -1.79 -11.31 13.32
N GLY A 117 -1.25 -11.74 12.18
CA GLY A 117 -1.84 -12.80 11.35
C GLY A 117 -1.98 -14.17 12.05
N LEU A 118 -1.17 -14.43 13.08
CA LEU A 118 -1.24 -15.67 13.87
C LEU A 118 -2.16 -15.55 15.09
N ASN A 119 -2.38 -14.33 15.58
CA ASN A 119 -3.25 -14.05 16.72
C ASN A 119 -4.04 -12.77 16.46
N ARG A 120 -5.23 -12.90 15.88
CA ARG A 120 -6.11 -11.78 15.51
C ARG A 120 -6.63 -10.95 16.70
N ARG A 121 -6.25 -11.27 17.93
CA ARG A 121 -6.58 -10.49 19.13
C ARG A 121 -5.50 -9.44 19.44
N GLU A 122 -4.33 -9.51 18.82
CA GLU A 122 -3.19 -8.66 19.14
C GLU A 122 -2.77 -7.81 17.94
N PHE A 123 -2.31 -6.60 18.22
CA PHE A 123 -1.53 -5.84 17.24
C PHE A 123 -0.17 -6.51 17.02
N ILE A 124 0.45 -6.29 15.87
CA ILE A 124 1.81 -6.74 15.59
C ILE A 124 2.74 -5.57 15.30
N GLY A 125 3.97 -5.64 15.82
CA GLY A 125 5.03 -4.68 15.50
C GLY A 125 4.88 -3.29 16.12
N LEU A 126 4.01 -3.10 17.12
CA LEU A 126 3.87 -1.80 17.77
C LEU A 126 5.19 -1.35 18.42
N PRO A 127 5.56 -0.06 18.31
CA PRO A 127 6.71 0.51 19.01
C PRO A 127 6.56 0.39 20.53
N GLU A 128 7.70 0.32 21.23
CA GLU A 128 7.71 0.22 22.69
C GLU A 128 6.96 1.41 23.34
N GLY A 129 6.14 1.10 24.34
CA GLY A 129 5.36 2.09 25.09
C GLY A 129 4.06 2.52 24.42
N TRP A 130 3.73 2.02 23.23
CA TRP A 130 2.42 2.25 22.63
C TRP A 130 1.38 1.30 23.22
N GLU A 131 0.28 1.86 23.72
CA GLU A 131 -0.87 1.07 24.15
C GLU A 131 -1.59 0.47 22.93
N ALA A 132 -1.84 -0.84 22.95
CA ALA A 132 -2.39 -1.60 21.83
C ALA A 132 -3.92 -1.47 21.71
N ASN A 133 -4.37 -0.26 21.35
CA ASN A 133 -5.78 0.05 21.10
C ASN A 133 -5.95 1.11 19.99
N PHE A 134 -7.11 1.15 19.34
CA PHE A 134 -7.42 2.11 18.27
C PHE A 134 -7.79 3.51 18.77
N ALA A 135 -7.85 3.74 20.09
CA ALA A 135 -7.90 5.08 20.68
C ALA A 135 -6.53 5.76 20.73
N ASN A 136 -5.44 4.99 20.70
CA ASN A 136 -4.08 5.49 20.79
C ASN A 136 -3.79 6.43 19.59
N PRO A 137 -3.46 7.71 19.84
CA PRO A 137 -3.27 8.69 18.77
C PRO A 137 -2.14 8.31 17.81
N ASN A 138 -1.09 7.63 18.30
CA ASN A 138 0.02 7.22 17.47
C ASN A 138 -0.38 6.09 16.50
N ILE A 139 -1.15 5.10 16.99
CA ILE A 139 -1.72 4.03 16.14
C ILE A 139 -2.63 4.63 15.08
N ARG A 140 -3.55 5.52 15.46
CA ARG A 140 -4.45 6.19 14.51
C ARG A 140 -3.69 6.96 13.44
N MET A 141 -2.67 7.73 13.85
CA MET A 141 -1.86 8.53 12.94
C MET A 141 -1.09 7.65 11.96
N ALA A 142 -0.35 6.66 12.47
CA ALA A 142 0.46 5.77 11.65
C ALA A 142 -0.40 4.94 10.68
N TYR A 143 -1.51 4.37 11.15
CA TYR A 143 -2.41 3.57 10.31
C TYR A 143 -3.00 4.39 9.16
N LYS A 144 -3.48 5.60 9.48
CA LYS A 144 -4.01 6.54 8.49
C LYS A 144 -2.95 6.96 7.47
N ASN A 145 -1.77 7.36 7.93
CA ASN A 145 -0.69 7.80 7.05
C ASN A 145 -0.23 6.65 6.15
N TYR A 146 -0.17 5.43 6.68
CA TYR A 146 0.15 4.26 5.89
C TYR A 146 -0.89 3.99 4.80
N ALA A 147 -2.19 4.06 5.14
CA ALA A 147 -3.27 3.92 4.17
C ALA A 147 -3.20 4.99 3.06
N LEU A 148 -2.97 6.25 3.44
CA LEU A 148 -2.86 7.36 2.49
C LEU A 148 -1.65 7.19 1.57
N TRP A 149 -0.51 6.76 2.11
CA TRP A 149 0.68 6.49 1.30
C TRP A 149 0.43 5.34 0.31
N VAL A 150 -0.22 4.25 0.73
CA VAL A 150 -0.59 3.15 -0.18
C VAL A 150 -1.46 3.66 -1.32
N VAL A 151 -2.47 4.48 -1.02
CA VAL A 151 -3.37 5.03 -2.05
C VAL A 151 -2.65 5.98 -3.00
N GLN A 152 -1.85 6.91 -2.48
CA GLN A 152 -1.13 7.89 -3.29
C GLN A 152 -0.01 7.28 -4.13
N THR A 153 0.62 6.21 -3.62
CA THR A 153 1.75 5.57 -4.31
C THR A 153 1.27 4.57 -5.34
N PHE A 154 0.32 3.72 -4.97
CA PHE A 154 -0.06 2.57 -5.79
C PHE A 154 -1.40 2.71 -6.50
N HIS A 155 -2.23 3.69 -6.15
CA HIS A 155 -3.56 3.91 -6.77
C HIS A 155 -4.37 2.60 -6.87
N PRO A 156 -4.50 1.82 -5.79
CA PRO A 156 -5.08 0.49 -5.86
C PRO A 156 -6.56 0.56 -6.23
N ARG A 157 -7.01 -0.40 -7.05
CA ARG A 157 -8.43 -0.56 -7.36
C ARG A 157 -9.22 -1.03 -6.14
N TYR A 158 -8.63 -1.91 -5.35
CA TYR A 158 -9.22 -2.46 -4.13
C TYR A 158 -8.25 -2.30 -2.95
N LEU A 159 -8.74 -1.78 -1.85
CA LEU A 159 -8.00 -1.59 -0.60
C LEU A 159 -8.82 -2.07 0.60
N GLY A 160 -8.36 -3.13 1.25
CA GLY A 160 -8.85 -3.58 2.54
C GLY A 160 -8.21 -2.76 3.66
N LEU A 161 -9.02 -2.19 4.54
CA LEU A 161 -8.55 -1.43 5.70
C LEU A 161 -8.55 -2.24 7.00
N ALA A 162 -8.77 -3.55 6.90
CA ALA A 162 -8.51 -4.52 7.95
C ALA A 162 -8.60 -5.94 7.35
N SER A 163 -8.20 -6.93 8.15
CA SER A 163 -8.50 -8.34 7.92
C SER A 163 -9.05 -8.93 9.20
N GLU A 164 -10.04 -9.81 9.16
CA GLU A 164 -10.58 -10.56 10.33
C GLU A 164 -10.81 -9.72 11.61
N ILE A 165 -11.15 -8.43 11.45
CA ILE A 165 -11.21 -7.45 12.54
C ILE A 165 -12.33 -7.77 13.53
N ASN A 166 -13.32 -8.55 13.11
CA ASN A 166 -14.36 -9.08 13.99
C ASN A 166 -13.76 -9.86 15.17
N THR A 167 -12.70 -10.64 14.96
CA THR A 167 -12.07 -11.42 16.03
C THR A 167 -11.45 -10.52 17.11
N TYR A 168 -10.86 -9.39 16.70
CA TYR A 168 -10.36 -8.38 17.62
C TYR A 168 -11.52 -7.69 18.35
N MET A 169 -12.56 -7.26 17.63
CA MET A 169 -13.70 -6.56 18.22
C MET A 169 -14.49 -7.45 19.21
N ASP A 170 -14.55 -8.75 18.98
CA ASP A 170 -15.15 -9.72 19.92
C ASP A 170 -14.32 -9.82 21.21
N ALA A 171 -12.99 -9.73 21.12
CA ALA A 171 -12.09 -9.77 22.27
C ALA A 171 -12.01 -8.42 23.02
N TYR A 172 -12.17 -7.30 22.30
CA TYR A 172 -12.05 -5.93 22.82
C TYR A 172 -13.25 -5.07 22.39
N PRO A 173 -14.47 -5.38 22.86
CA PRO A 173 -15.69 -4.70 22.40
C PRO A 173 -15.70 -3.20 22.70
N ASP A 174 -15.03 -2.76 23.77
CA ASP A 174 -14.92 -1.34 24.13
C ASP A 174 -14.08 -0.54 23.13
N ASP A 175 -13.18 -1.20 22.39
CA ASP A 175 -12.31 -0.57 21.40
C ASP A 175 -12.88 -0.64 19.97
N ALA A 176 -13.93 -1.44 19.74
CA ALA A 176 -14.60 -1.56 18.44
C ALA A 176 -15.07 -0.21 17.89
N LYS A 177 -15.60 0.66 18.76
CA LYS A 177 -16.00 2.03 18.36
C LYS A 177 -14.82 2.90 17.90
N ASN A 178 -13.63 2.68 18.46
CA ASN A 178 -12.44 3.43 18.09
C ASN A 178 -11.90 2.98 16.73
N PHE A 179 -11.94 1.67 16.45
CA PHE A 179 -11.67 1.12 15.12
C PHE A 179 -12.66 1.65 14.08
N ILE A 180 -13.98 1.55 14.32
CA ILE A 180 -15.01 2.03 13.38
C ILE A 180 -14.84 3.53 13.10
N SER A 181 -14.55 4.33 14.13
CA SER A 181 -14.24 5.75 13.97
C SER A 181 -13.00 5.98 13.10
N LEU A 182 -11.91 5.23 13.32
CA LEU A 182 -10.70 5.30 12.50
C LEU A 182 -10.96 4.88 11.05
N TYR A 183 -11.68 3.78 10.83
CA TYR A 183 -12.08 3.31 9.53
C TYR A 183 -12.85 4.37 8.75
N ASN A 184 -13.85 5.00 9.37
CA ASN A 184 -14.66 6.05 8.73
C ASN A 184 -13.82 7.30 8.40
N GLU A 185 -12.89 7.68 9.28
CA GLU A 185 -11.95 8.77 9.03
C GLU A 185 -11.08 8.49 7.79
N ILE A 186 -10.46 7.31 7.73
CA ILE A 186 -9.61 6.90 6.62
C ILE A 186 -10.42 6.75 5.33
N TYR A 187 -11.61 6.14 5.40
CA TYR A 187 -12.52 5.99 4.26
C TYR A 187 -12.85 7.35 3.63
N ALA A 188 -13.27 8.32 4.44
CA ALA A 188 -13.63 9.66 3.96
C ALA A 188 -12.43 10.36 3.30
N LEU A 189 -11.24 10.26 3.89
CA LEU A 189 -10.01 10.83 3.34
C LEU A 189 -9.65 10.18 2.01
N ILE A 190 -9.63 8.85 1.93
CA ILE A 190 -9.32 8.14 0.69
C ILE A 190 -10.33 8.49 -0.40
N LYS A 191 -11.64 8.50 -0.09
CA LYS A 191 -12.66 8.87 -1.09
C LYS A 191 -12.55 10.30 -1.61
N SER A 192 -11.93 11.21 -0.85
CA SER A 192 -11.68 12.57 -1.30
C SER A 192 -10.52 12.70 -2.30
N ILE A 193 -9.56 11.76 -2.29
CA ILE A 193 -8.38 11.79 -3.16
C ILE A 193 -8.40 10.71 -4.26
N ALA A 194 -9.09 9.60 -4.02
CA ALA A 194 -9.19 8.43 -4.88
C ALA A 194 -10.62 7.85 -4.82
N PRO A 195 -11.63 8.57 -5.37
CA PRO A 195 -13.04 8.17 -5.26
C PRO A 195 -13.33 6.77 -5.85
N GLU A 196 -12.57 6.37 -6.86
CA GLU A 196 -12.72 5.10 -7.57
C GLU A 196 -12.16 3.89 -6.80
N THR A 197 -11.23 4.09 -5.85
CA THR A 197 -10.67 2.99 -5.03
C THR A 197 -11.78 2.35 -4.21
N GLN A 198 -12.05 1.06 -4.43
CA GLN A 198 -13.02 0.29 -3.67
C GLN A 198 -12.43 -0.10 -2.31
N ILE A 199 -13.10 0.32 -1.24
CA ILE A 199 -12.65 0.10 0.14
C ILE A 199 -13.47 -1.03 0.76
N PHE A 200 -12.82 -1.97 1.42
CA PHE A 200 -13.46 -3.09 2.10
C PHE A 200 -12.79 -3.44 3.45
N VAL A 201 -13.38 -4.40 4.16
CA VAL A 201 -12.85 -5.07 5.36
C VAL A 201 -13.07 -6.57 5.24
#